data_AF-A0A1V5Q7A3-F1
#
_entry.id   AF-A0A1V5Q7A3-F1
#
_cell.length_a   1.000
_cell.length_b   1.000
_cell.length_c   1.000
_cell.angle_alpha   90.00
_cell.angle_beta   90.00
_cell.angle_gamma   90.00
#
_symmetry.space_group_name_H-M   'P 1'
#
loop_
_entity.id
_entity.type
_entity.pdbx_description
1 polymer ?
#
loop_
_entity_poly.entity_id
_entity_poly.type
_entity_poly.pdbx_seq_one_letter_code
_entity_poly.pdbx_strand_id
1 'polypeptide(L)' 'MKETTDKTQVLSILLETGRHHQIRVQLSHAGAPITGDLKYGSEESIRYSEENEIRTTSLKAAKLDFTHPSTGKRMSFEV' A
#
# COMPACT_ATOMS: atom_id res chain seq x y z
N MET A 1 7.54 -9.10 8.33
CA MET A 1 8.78 -9.74 7.85
C MET A 1 9.22 -8.98 6.61
N LYS A 2 10.44 -8.42 6.59
CA LYS A 2 10.94 -7.63 5.45
C LYS A 2 11.65 -8.56 4.48
N GLU A 3 10.95 -9.04 3.46
CA GLU A 3 11.62 -9.51 2.24
C GLU A 3 11.99 -8.25 1.45
N THR A 4 13.29 -8.02 1.31
CA THR A 4 13.83 -6.99 0.43
C THR A 4 14.35 -7.71 -0.80
N THR A 5 13.69 -7.51 -1.93
CA THR A 5 14.28 -7.79 -3.24
C THR A 5 15.11 -6.55 -3.60
N ASP A 6 16.18 -6.68 -4.36
CA ASP A 6 17.24 -5.66 -4.59
C ASP A 6 16.74 -4.26 -5.02
N LYS A 7 15.46 -4.11 -5.40
CA LYS A 7 14.81 -2.86 -5.81
C LYS A 7 13.46 -2.54 -5.12
N THR A 8 12.92 -3.42 -4.27
CA THR A 8 11.58 -3.24 -3.69
C THR A 8 11.51 -3.67 -2.23
N GLN A 9 10.59 -3.06 -1.48
CA GLN A 9 10.34 -3.37 -0.07
C GLN A 9 8.84 -3.47 0.23
N VAL A 10 8.48 -4.45 1.06
CA VAL A 10 7.12 -4.60 1.59
C VAL A 10 6.96 -3.75 2.84
N LEU A 11 5.94 -2.90 2.86
CA LEU A 11 5.63 -2.00 3.99
C LEU A 11 4.30 -2.37 4.64
N SER A 12 4.24 -2.27 5.97
CA SER A 12 2.99 -2.25 6.74
C SER A 12 2.68 -0.82 7.10
N ILE A 13 1.48 -0.35 6.73
CA ILE A 13 1.09 1.06 6.87
C ILE A 13 -0.13 1.14 7.77
N LEU A 14 -0.02 1.94 8.83
CA LEU A 14 -1.15 2.31 9.67
C LEU A 14 -1.69 3.66 9.19
N LEU A 15 -3.00 3.73 8.96
CA LEU A 15 -3.66 4.96 8.53
C LEU A 15 -4.17 5.77 9.74
N GLU A 16 -3.68 7.00 9.88
CA GLU A 16 -4.26 7.98 10.81
C GLU A 16 -5.42 8.77 10.18
N THR A 17 -5.32 9.03 8.87
CA THR A 17 -6.36 9.69 8.07
C THR A 17 -6.66 8.88 6.79
N GLY A 18 -7.81 9.12 6.18
CA GLY A 18 -8.28 8.39 4.98
C GLY A 18 -8.49 9.28 3.75
N ARG A 19 -7.53 10.15 3.41
CA ARG A 19 -7.66 11.01 2.21
C ARG A 19 -7.60 10.18 0.93
N HIS A 20 -8.21 10.70 -0.14
CA HIS A 20 -8.21 10.05 -1.44
C HIS A 20 -6.77 9.79 -1.93
N HIS A 21 -6.44 8.54 -2.26
CA HIS A 21 -5.11 8.08 -2.68
C HIS A 21 -3.96 8.38 -1.69
N GLN A 22 -4.25 8.61 -0.41
CA GLN A 22 -3.27 9.10 0.57
C GLN A 22 -1.94 8.34 0.57
N ILE A 23 -1.97 7.01 0.72
CA ILE A 23 -0.77 6.16 0.74
C ILE A 23 0.03 6.31 -0.56
N ARG A 24 -0.66 6.23 -1.71
CA ARG A 24 -0.06 6.28 -3.05
C ARG A 24 0.71 7.59 -3.28
N VAL A 25 0.07 8.72 -2.96
CA VAL A 25 0.67 10.05 -3.12
C VAL A 25 1.82 10.25 -2.14
N GLN A 26 1.66 9.88 -0.87
CA GLN A 26 2.68 10.08 0.15
C GLN A 26 3.95 9.26 -0.14
N LEU A 27 3.80 7.99 -0.51
CA LEU A 27 4.92 7.12 -0.86
C LEU A 27 5.63 7.59 -2.14
N SER A 28 4.87 7.99 -3.17
CA SER A 28 5.44 8.60 -4.38
C SER A 28 6.24 9.87 -4.06
N HIS A 29 5.67 10.77 -3.25
CA HIS A 29 6.34 12.01 -2.83
C HIS A 29 7.61 11.74 -2.01
N ALA A 30 7.64 10.66 -1.23
CA ALA A 30 8.81 10.23 -0.47
C ALA A 30 9.88 9.51 -1.34
N GLY A 31 9.68 9.40 -2.65
CA GLY A 31 10.60 8.71 -3.57
C GLY A 31 10.50 7.19 -3.56
N ALA A 32 9.44 6.63 -2.96
CA ALA A 32 9.20 5.20 -2.85
C ALA A 32 7.81 4.81 -3.40
N PRO A 33 7.51 5.08 -4.68
CA PRO A 33 6.18 4.78 -5.25
C PRO A 33 5.82 3.30 -5.17
N ILE A 34 4.51 3.01 -5.17
CA ILE A 34 3.99 1.65 -5.13
C ILE A 34 4.11 1.00 -6.51
N THR A 35 4.62 -0.23 -6.57
CA THR A 35 4.66 -1.03 -7.79
C THR A 35 3.26 -1.24 -8.37
N GLY A 36 3.12 -1.15 -9.68
CA GLY A 36 1.84 -1.21 -10.40
C GLY A 36 0.96 0.03 -10.26
N ASP A 37 1.46 1.13 -9.67
CA ASP A 37 0.77 2.42 -9.67
C ASP A 37 1.14 3.25 -10.91
N LEU A 38 0.31 3.18 -11.96
CA LEU A 38 0.53 3.93 -13.20
C LEU A 38 0.29 5.45 -13.05
N LYS A 39 -0.38 5.90 -11.99
CA LYS A 39 -0.73 7.32 -11.80
C LYS A 39 0.31 8.08 -11.01
N TYR A 40 0.89 7.45 -9.99
CA TYR A 40 1.85 8.08 -9.08
C TYR A 40 3.23 7.39 -9.11
N GLY A 41 3.43 6.39 -9.98
CA GLY A 41 4.72 5.75 -10.20
C GLY A 41 5.75 6.68 -10.83
N SER A 42 7.02 6.50 -10.47
CA SER A 42 8.15 7.04 -11.24
C SER A 42 8.35 6.24 -12.53
N GLU A 43 9.06 6.80 -13.51
CA GLU A 43 9.40 6.07 -14.75
C GLU A 43 10.11 4.74 -14.46
N GLU A 44 11.03 4.72 -13.50
CA GLU A 44 11.71 3.51 -13.06
C GLU A 44 10.75 2.50 -12.43
N SER A 45 9.84 2.96 -11.55
CA SER A 45 8.87 2.09 -10.89
C SER A 45 7.85 1.52 -11.89
N ILE A 46 7.44 2.30 -12.89
CA ILE A 46 6.52 1.84 -13.94
C ILE A 46 7.21 0.78 -14.79
N ARG A 47 8.44 1.04 -15.26
CA ARG A 47 9.23 0.06 -16.02
C ARG A 47 9.46 -1.23 -15.25
N TYR A 48 9.85 -1.12 -13.97
CA TYR A 48 10.00 -2.29 -13.10
C TYR A 48 8.68 -3.09 -13.00
N SER A 49 7.55 -2.39 -12.89
CA SER A 49 6.24 -3.05 -12.81
C SER A 49 5.88 -3.77 -14.11
N GLU A 50 6.20 -3.19 -15.28
CA GLU A 50 5.98 -3.81 -16.58
C GLU A 50 6.87 -5.04 -16.79
N GLU A 51 8.17 -4.94 -16.48
CA GLU A 51 9.15 -6.04 -16.59
C GLU A 51 8.80 -7.24 -15.70
N ASN A 52 8.13 -6.99 -14.57
CA ASN A 52 7.72 -8.03 -13.60
C ASN A 52 6.22 -8.38 -13.71
N GLU A 53 5.55 -7.97 -14.79
CA GLU A 53 4.12 -8.23 -15.05
C GLU A 53 3.16 -7.78 -13.93
N ILE A 54 3.53 -6.76 -13.15
CA ILE A 54 2.73 -6.17 -12.08
C ILE A 54 1.73 -5.19 -12.68
N ARG A 55 0.52 -5.67 -12.94
CA ARG A 55 -0.53 -4.91 -13.65
C ARG A 55 -1.47 -4.10 -12.74
N THR A 56 -1.40 -4.31 -11.43
CA THR A 56 -2.25 -3.65 -10.46
C THR A 56 -1.43 -3.04 -9.34
N THR A 57 -1.93 -1.96 -8.76
CA THR A 57 -1.28 -1.30 -7.62
C THR A 57 -1.12 -2.29 -6.48
N SER A 58 0.13 -2.52 -6.07
CA SER A 58 0.51 -3.45 -5.00
C SER A 58 0.20 -2.87 -3.62
N LEU A 59 -1.08 -2.61 -3.37
CA LEU A 59 -1.60 -2.04 -2.13
C LEU A 59 -2.82 -2.86 -1.69
N LYS A 60 -2.74 -3.46 -0.50
CA LYS A 60 -3.79 -4.31 0.06
C LYS A 60 -4.19 -3.81 1.45
N ALA A 61 -5.49 -3.73 1.72
CA ALA A 61 -6.01 -3.54 3.07
C ALA A 61 -5.91 -4.87 3.84
N ALA A 62 -4.74 -5.12 4.44
CA ALA A 62 -4.42 -6.41 5.06
C ALA A 62 -5.11 -6.63 6.42
N LYS A 63 -5.46 -5.55 7.14
CA LYS A 63 -6.08 -5.60 8.46
C LYS A 63 -7.08 -4.46 8.64
N LEU A 64 -8.19 -4.76 9.33
CA LEU A 64 -9.18 -3.78 9.76
C LEU A 64 -9.53 -4.02 11.23
N ASP A 65 -9.30 -3.01 12.06
CA ASP A 65 -9.69 -3.00 13.47
C ASP A 65 -10.68 -1.87 13.73
N PHE A 66 -11.77 -2.17 14.43
CA PHE A 66 -12.71 -1.15 14.89
C PHE A 66 -13.49 -1.60 16.12
N THR A 67 -14.10 -0.64 16.81
CA THR A 67 -15.08 -0.91 17.86
C THR A 67 -16.45 -1.05 17.21
N HIS A 68 -17.11 -2.19 17.39
CA HIS A 68 -18.45 -2.42 16.83
C HIS A 68 -19.43 -1.37 17.37
N PRO A 69 -20.12 -0.60 16.49
CA PRO A 69 -20.88 0.58 16.91
C PRO A 69 -22.02 0.25 17.88
N SER A 70 -22.71 -0.89 17.71
CA SER A 70 -23.84 -1.26 18.57
C SER A 70 -23.48 -2.06 19.82
N THR A 71 -22.32 -2.73 19.85
CA THR A 71 -21.99 -3.69 20.93
C THR A 71 -20.80 -3.24 21.77
N GLY A 72 -20.04 -2.23 21.32
CA GLY A 72 -18.84 -1.75 21.99
C GLY A 72 -17.66 -2.74 21.96
N LYS A 73 -17.82 -3.91 21.34
CA LYS A 73 -16.77 -4.94 21.29
C LYS A 73 -15.72 -4.57 20.25
N ARG A 74 -14.46 -4.78 20.58
CA ARG A 74 -13.35 -4.69 19.63
C ARG A 74 -13.46 -5.84 18.63
N MET A 75 -13.33 -5.53 17.34
CA MET A 75 -13.33 -6.48 16.24
C MET A 75 -12.07 -6.27 15.40
N SER A 76 -11.53 -7.38 14.89
CA SER A 76 -10.33 -7.44 14.05
C SER A 76 -10.54 -8.42 12.92
N PHE A 77 -10.18 -8.03 11.70
CA PHE A 77 -10.29 -8.82 10.48
C PHE A 77 -8.97 -8.73 9.71
N GLU A 78 -8.49 -9.84 9.13
CA GLU A 78 -7.20 -9.92 8.44
C GLU A 78 -7.29 -10.81 7.18
N VAL A 79 -6.45 -10.55 6.17
CA VAL A 79 -6.42 -11.26 4.86
C VAL A 79 -5.03 -11.49 4.29
#